data_AF-A0A6V7HWC4-F1
#
_entry.id   AF-A0A6V7HWC4-F1
#
_cell.length_a   1.000
_cell.length_b   1.000
_cell.length_c   1.000
_cell.angle_alpha   90.00
_cell.angle_beta   90.00
_cell.angle_gamma   90.00
#
_symmetry.space_group_name_H-M   'P 1'
#
loop_
_entity.id
_entity.type
_entity.pdbx_description
1 polymer ?
#
loop_
_entity_poly.entity_id
_entity_poly.type
_entity_poly.pdbx_seq_one_letter_code
_entity_poly.pdbx_strand_id
1 'polypeptide(L)'
;FPLCVTEMCNQMVQATLQLHNRCAQVFLPTATKFHYIFNLRDLSNCFQGLLFSGNECLQCSTDLIRLWIHETSRVYGDKLTDEKDIDNFSKMQIDVLKKNTEEIDEGAVLERPNIYCHFA
;
A
#
# COMPACT_ATOMS: atom_id res chain seq x y z
N PHE A 1 -9.06 -13.25 -12.24
CA PHE A 1 -7.70 -12.68 -12.25
C PHE A 1 -6.72 -13.71 -12.77
N PRO A 2 -5.62 -13.28 -13.42
CA PRO A 2 -4.54 -14.17 -13.84
C PRO A 2 -3.92 -14.97 -12.69
N LEU A 3 -3.26 -16.08 -12.99
CA LEU A 3 -2.64 -16.96 -11.99
C LEU A 3 -1.57 -16.22 -11.16
N CYS A 4 -0.74 -15.40 -11.81
CA CYS A 4 0.30 -14.61 -11.15
C CYS A 4 -0.26 -13.68 -10.05
N VAL A 5 -1.45 -13.11 -10.24
CA VAL A 5 -2.14 -12.28 -9.25
C VAL A 5 -2.60 -13.13 -8.07
N THR A 6 -3.12 -14.33 -8.35
CA THR A 6 -3.66 -15.23 -7.33
C THR A 6 -2.55 -15.81 -6.45
N GLU A 7 -1.40 -16.16 -7.05
CA GLU A 7 -0.22 -16.66 -6.35
C GLU A 7 0.38 -15.62 -5.39
N MET A 8 0.18 -14.33 -5.68
CA MET A 8 0.68 -13.21 -4.87
C MET A 8 -0.24 -12.77 -3.73
N CYS A 9 -1.48 -13.24 -3.70
CA CYS A 9 -2.48 -12.80 -2.72
C CYS A 9 -1.99 -12.97 -1.28
N ASN A 10 -1.36 -14.10 -0.97
CA ASN A 10 -0.87 -14.37 0.39
C ASN A 10 0.25 -13.40 0.78
N GLN A 11 1.19 -13.12 -0.12
CA GLN A 11 2.27 -12.14 0.07
C GLN A 11 1.68 -10.75 0.32
N MET A 12 0.68 -10.34 -0.46
CA MET A 12 0.02 -9.04 -0.30
C MET A 12 -0.72 -8.92 1.03
N VAL A 13 -1.38 -9.99 1.49
CA VAL A 13 -2.03 -10.01 2.81
C VAL A 13 -0.99 -9.85 3.93
N GLN A 14 0.11 -10.60 3.88
CA GLN A 14 1.18 -10.49 4.87
C GLN A 14 1.84 -9.10 4.85
N ALA A 15 2.11 -8.55 3.66
CA ALA A 15 2.65 -7.21 3.49
C ALA A 15 1.72 -6.16 4.11
N THR A 16 0.41 -6.22 3.81
CA THR A 16 -0.56 -5.24 4.32
C THR A 16 -0.69 -5.31 5.84
N LEU A 17 -0.72 -6.51 6.42
CA LEU A 17 -0.74 -6.71 7.87
C LEU A 17 0.52 -6.14 8.54
N GLN A 18 1.70 -6.43 7.99
CA GLN A 18 2.95 -5.89 8.50
C GLN A 18 3.01 -4.36 8.40
N LEU A 19 2.58 -3.79 7.27
CA LEU A 19 2.51 -2.34 7.08
C LEU A 19 1.57 -1.69 8.09
N HIS A 20 0.36 -2.24 8.27
CA HIS A 20 -0.63 -1.74 9.22
C HIS A 20 -0.07 -1.70 10.65
N ASN A 21 0.50 -2.82 11.09
CA ASN A 21 1.09 -2.93 12.43
C ASN A 21 2.22 -1.91 12.64
N ARG A 22 3.10 -1.73 11.64
CA ARG A 22 4.17 -0.74 11.71
C ARG A 22 3.64 0.69 11.74
N CYS A 23 2.65 1.03 10.91
CA CYS A 23 2.02 2.35 10.92
C CYS A 23 1.47 2.68 12.32
N ALA A 24 0.71 1.75 12.91
CA ALA A 24 0.13 1.93 14.24
C ALA A 24 1.18 2.05 15.36
N GLN A 25 2.37 1.47 15.19
CA GLN A 25 3.46 1.54 16.17
C GLN A 25 4.34 2.78 16.02
N VAL A 26 4.60 3.22 14.79
CA VAL A 26 5.51 4.33 14.49
C VAL A 26 4.80 5.68 14.55
N PHE A 27 3.60 5.77 13.99
CA PHE A 27 2.85 7.02 13.85
C PHE A 27 1.81 7.12 14.96
N LEU A 28 2.30 7.46 16.17
CA LEU A 28 1.45 7.59 17.35
C LEU A 28 0.71 8.93 17.38
N PRO A 29 -0.54 8.96 17.86
CA PRO A 29 -1.27 10.20 18.02
C PRO A 29 -0.62 11.07 19.11
N THR A 30 -0.51 12.37 18.81
CA THR A 30 -0.04 13.39 19.76
C THR A 30 -1.07 14.52 19.84
N ALA A 31 -0.86 15.51 20.71
CA ALA A 31 -1.75 16.67 20.80
C ALA A 31 -1.88 17.42 19.47
N THR A 32 -0.83 17.49 18.66
CA THR A 32 -0.84 18.15 17.34
C THR A 32 -1.18 17.19 16.19
N LYS A 33 -0.92 15.89 16.35
CA LYS A 33 -1.18 14.83 15.37
C LYS A 33 -2.26 13.86 15.85
N PHE A 34 -3.36 14.37 16.39
CA PHE A 34 -4.42 13.55 17.00
C PHE A 34 -5.14 12.64 16.00
N HIS A 35 -5.07 12.95 14.71
CA HIS A 35 -5.68 12.20 13.62
C HIS A 35 -4.84 11.00 13.16
N TYR A 36 -3.64 10.79 13.73
CA TYR A 36 -2.79 9.63 13.47
C TYR A 36 -3.33 8.38 14.20
N ILE A 37 -4.56 7.99 13.83
CA ILE A 37 -5.24 6.82 14.38
C ILE A 37 -5.41 5.81 13.25
N PHE A 38 -4.76 4.66 13.45
CA PHE A 38 -4.76 3.53 12.54
C PHE A 38 -5.53 2.38 13.18
N ASN A 39 -6.62 1.95 12.55
CA ASN A 39 -7.49 0.88 13.04
C ASN A 39 -7.84 -0.10 11.93
N LEU A 40 -8.57 -1.17 12.26
CA LEU A 40 -8.89 -2.23 11.29
C LEU A 40 -9.72 -1.77 10.09
N ARG A 41 -10.42 -0.63 10.17
CA ARG A 41 -11.09 -0.04 9.01
C ARG A 41 -10.10 0.39 7.94
N ASP A 42 -8.94 0.90 8.33
CA ASP A 42 -7.90 1.31 7.38
C ASP A 42 -7.35 0.07 6.64
N LEU A 43 -7.16 -1.04 7.37
CA LEU A 43 -6.80 -2.31 6.77
C LEU A 43 -7.87 -2.79 5.77
N SER A 44 -9.15 -2.73 6.15
CA SER A 44 -10.26 -3.07 5.24
C SER A 44 -10.32 -2.16 4.01
N ASN A 45 -10.08 -0.86 4.17
CA ASN A 45 -10.09 0.11 3.07
C ASN A 45 -8.98 -0.18 2.04
N CYS A 46 -7.80 -0.62 2.49
CA CYS A 46 -6.73 -1.03 1.57
C CYS A 46 -7.20 -2.15 0.64
N PHE A 47 -7.82 -3.21 1.19
CA PHE A 47 -8.34 -4.30 0.38
C PHE A 47 -9.56 -3.90 -0.43
N GLN A 48 -10.42 -3.02 0.08
CA GLN A 48 -11.55 -2.52 -0.67
C GLN A 48 -11.09 -1.79 -1.94
N GLY A 49 -10.05 -0.97 -1.85
CA GLY A 49 -9.41 -0.33 -3.00
C GLY A 49 -8.89 -1.33 -4.02
N LEU A 50 -8.18 -2.37 -3.55
CA LEU A 50 -7.71 -3.47 -4.41
C LEU A 50 -8.88 -4.17 -5.12
N LEU A 51 -9.98 -4.45 -4.41
CA LEU A 51 -11.13 -5.18 -4.92
C LEU A 51 -11.98 -4.37 -5.90
N PHE A 52 -11.83 -3.04 -5.95
CA PHE A 52 -12.45 -2.22 -6.99
C PHE A 52 -11.73 -2.35 -8.35
N SER A 53 -10.53 -2.92 -8.40
CA SER A 53 -9.83 -3.15 -9.67
C SER A 53 -10.45 -4.29 -10.48
N GLY A 54 -10.54 -4.08 -11.79
CA GLY A 54 -11.02 -5.08 -12.74
C GLY A 54 -9.89 -6.01 -13.21
N ASN A 55 -10.27 -7.14 -13.82
CA ASN A 55 -9.32 -8.05 -14.46
C ASN A 55 -8.49 -7.36 -15.56
N GLU A 56 -9.01 -6.29 -16.17
CA GLU A 56 -8.33 -5.50 -17.20
C GLU A 56 -7.14 -4.71 -16.66
N CYS A 57 -7.17 -4.30 -15.39
CA CYS A 57 -6.11 -3.51 -14.74
C CYS A 57 -4.97 -4.36 -14.16
N LEU A 58 -5.22 -5.63 -13.88
CA LEU A 58 -4.28 -6.53 -13.19
C LEU A 58 -3.88 -7.69 -14.10
N GLN A 59 -2.96 -7.45 -15.03
CA GLN A 59 -2.46 -8.47 -15.95
C GLN A 59 -1.23 -9.19 -15.43
N CYS A 60 -0.40 -8.50 -14.64
CA CYS A 60 0.83 -9.04 -14.10
C CYS A 60 1.00 -8.74 -12.60
N SER A 61 1.97 -9.43 -12.00
CA SER A 61 2.42 -9.23 -10.63
C SER A 61 2.75 -7.78 -10.30
N THR A 62 3.43 -7.09 -11.23
CA THR A 62 3.82 -5.69 -11.09
C THR A 62 2.61 -4.76 -10.97
N ASP A 63 1.54 -5.02 -11.72
CA ASP A 63 0.31 -4.20 -11.66
C ASP A 63 -0.32 -4.28 -10.27
N LEU A 64 -0.39 -5.49 -9.70
CA LEU A 64 -0.94 -5.70 -8.36
C LEU A 64 -0.11 -4.98 -7.30
N ILE A 65 1.21 -5.04 -7.41
CA ILE A 65 2.12 -4.34 -6.49
C ILE A 65 1.96 -2.82 -6.60
N ARG A 66 1.92 -2.28 -7.82
CA ARG A 66 1.75 -0.85 -8.06
C ARG A 66 0.41 -0.36 -7.50
N LEU A 67 -0.66 -1.12 -7.72
CA LEU A 67 -1.97 -0.84 -7.13
C LEU A 67 -1.93 -0.91 -5.60
N TRP A 68 -1.26 -1.90 -5.01
CA TRP A 68 -1.09 -2.00 -3.56
C TRP A 68 -0.33 -0.79 -2.98
N ILE A 69 0.75 -0.35 -3.63
CA ILE A 69 1.47 0.88 -3.25
C ILE A 69 0.53 2.07 -3.32
N HIS A 70 -0.26 2.20 -4.38
CA HIS A 70 -1.22 3.28 -4.54
C HIS A 70 -2.24 3.29 -3.38
N GLU A 71 -2.97 2.19 -3.19
CA GLU A 71 -4.04 2.11 -2.19
C GLU A 71 -3.52 2.32 -0.77
N THR A 72 -2.39 1.71 -0.41
CA THR A 72 -1.82 1.91 0.92
C THR A 72 -1.30 3.33 1.13
N SER A 73 -0.83 4.02 0.09
CA SER A 73 -0.48 5.44 0.16
C SER A 73 -1.71 6.32 0.37
N ARG A 74 -2.82 6.06 -0.32
CA ARG A 74 -4.07 6.82 -0.14
C ARG A 74 -4.72 6.57 1.23
N VAL A 75 -4.63 5.36 1.77
CA VAL A 75 -5.24 5.02 3.05
C VAL A 75 -4.40 5.50 4.24
N TYR A 76 -3.08 5.26 4.21
CA TYR A 76 -2.19 5.58 5.33
C TYR A 76 -1.43 6.88 5.13
N GLY A 77 -0.84 7.07 3.94
CA GLY A 77 -0.02 8.23 3.62
C GLY A 77 -0.79 9.56 3.70
N ASP A 78 -2.03 9.60 3.18
CA ASP A 78 -2.87 10.81 3.22
C ASP A 78 -3.22 11.28 4.65
N LYS A 79 -3.04 10.43 5.68
CA LYS A 79 -3.23 10.82 7.09
C LYS A 79 -2.01 11.55 7.66
N LEU A 80 -0.86 11.47 7.00
CA LEU A 80 0.40 12.04 7.49
C LEU A 80 0.55 13.46 6.95
N THR A 81 0.86 14.40 7.85
CA THR A 81 0.97 15.83 7.50
C THR A 81 2.39 16.36 7.54
N ASP A 82 3.31 15.62 8.16
CA ASP A 82 4.70 15.99 8.34
C ASP A 82 5.54 15.35 7.23
N GLU A 83 6.35 16.14 6.53
CA GLU A 83 7.22 15.64 5.44
C GLU A 83 8.11 14.49 5.91
N LYS A 84 8.60 14.52 7.15
CA LYS A 84 9.43 13.44 7.69
C LYS A 84 8.64 12.16 7.87
N ASP A 85 7.37 12.26 8.30
CA ASP A 85 6.51 11.09 8.48
C ASP A 85 6.13 10.51 7.12
N ILE A 86 5.85 11.37 6.13
CA ILE A 86 5.56 10.97 4.74
C ILE A 86 6.76 10.22 4.15
N ASP A 87 7.96 10.77 4.28
CA ASP A 87 9.20 10.12 3.81
C ASP A 87 9.45 8.78 4.53
N ASN A 88 9.23 8.74 5.84
CA ASN A 88 9.37 7.52 6.64
C ASN A 88 8.35 6.46 6.21
N PHE A 89 7.11 6.87 5.92
CA PHE A 89 6.07 5.97 5.42
C PHE A 89 6.43 5.40 4.06
N SER A 90 6.86 6.24 3.10
CA SER A 90 7.29 5.76 1.78
C SER A 90 8.43 4.74 1.89
N LYS A 91 9.45 5.01 2.70
CA LYS A 91 10.54 4.05 2.95
C LYS A 91 10.01 2.74 3.56
N MET A 92 9.18 2.85 4.59
CA MET A 92 8.59 1.71 5.28
C MET A 92 7.73 0.84 4.36
N GLN A 93 6.96 1.46 3.46
CA GLN A 93 6.14 0.76 2.47
C GLN A 93 7.00 -0.06 1.51
N ILE A 94 8.09 0.52 0.99
CA ILE A 94 9.04 -0.17 0.12
C ILE A 94 9.76 -1.30 0.87
N ASP A 95 10.18 -1.06 2.11
CA ASP A 95 10.82 -2.10 2.94
C ASP A 95 9.91 -3.29 3.21
N VAL A 96 8.62 -3.04 3.45
CA VAL A 96 7.63 -4.11 3.65
C VAL A 96 7.40 -4.87 2.36
N LEU A 97 7.32 -4.19 1.21
CA LEU A 97 7.19 -4.83 -0.09
C LEU A 97 8.36 -5.80 -0.33
N LYS A 98 9.60 -5.29 -0.28
CA LYS A 98 10.83 -6.08 -0.52
C LYS A 98 10.98 -7.31 0.37
N LYS A 99 10.37 -7.31 1.56
CA LYS A 99 10.42 -8.46 2.49
C LYS A 99 9.39 -9.55 2.19
N ASN A 100 8.27 -9.19 1.57
CA ASN A 100 7.15 -10.11 1.38
C ASN A 100 7.04 -10.59 -0.06
N THR A 101 7.71 -9.94 -1.01
CA THR A 101 7.74 -10.32 -2.43
C THR A 101 9.13 -10.75 -2.86
N GLU A 102 9.21 -11.63 -3.86
CA GLU A 102 10.47 -12.04 -4.50
C GLU A 102 11.11 -10.88 -5.29
N GLU A 103 12.26 -11.08 -5.95
CA GLU A 103 12.92 -10.02 -6.74
C GLU A 103 11.94 -9.41 -7.76
N ILE A 104 11.56 -8.15 -7.51
CA ILE A 104 10.79 -7.34 -8.46
C ILE A 104 11.71 -6.29 -9.05
N ASP A 105 11.49 -5.96 -10.32
CA ASP A 105 12.07 -4.78 -10.94
C ASP A 105 11.58 -3.50 -10.24
N GLU A 106 12.41 -2.96 -9.35
CA GLU A 106 12.15 -1.70 -8.65
C GLU A 106 11.90 -0.53 -9.60
N GLY A 107 12.55 -0.54 -10.78
CA GLY A 107 12.36 0.48 -11.80
C GLY A 107 10.92 0.49 -12.31
N ALA A 108 10.39 -0.68 -12.65
CA ALA A 108 9.01 -0.84 -13.13
C ALA A 108 7.97 -0.55 -12.04
N VAL A 109 8.22 -0.93 -10.78
CA VAL A 109 7.28 -0.70 -9.68
C VAL A 109 7.22 0.77 -9.24
N LEU A 110 8.36 1.46 -9.21
CA LEU A 110 8.47 2.83 -8.71
C LEU A 110 8.34 3.88 -9.82
N GLU A 111 8.14 3.45 -11.07
CA GLU A 111 7.92 4.35 -12.19
C GLU A 111 6.74 5.30 -11.92
N ARG A 112 7.00 6.60 -12.05
CA ARG A 112 6.01 7.66 -11.85
C ARG A 112 5.39 8.06 -13.20
N PRO A 113 4.09 8.39 -13.22
CA PRO A 113 3.17 8.45 -12.08
C PRO A 113 2.59 7.08 -11.69
N ASN A 114 2.29 6.89 -10.40
CA ASN A 114 1.50 5.74 -9.93
C ASN A 114 0.09 6.23 -9.56
N ILE A 115 -0.84 6.16 -10.51
CA ILE A 115 -2.19 6.71 -10.37
C ILE A 115 -3.20 5.63 -10.77
N TYR A 116 -4.06 5.24 -9.81
CA TYR A 116 -5.22 4.38 -10.05
C TYR A 116 -6.48 5.12 -9.63
N CYS A 117 -7.30 5.51 -10.60
CA CYS A 117 -8.57 6.18 -10.33
C CYS A 117 -9.52 6.01 -11.51
N HIS A 118 -10.83 6.09 -11.21
CA HIS A 118 -11.87 6.16 -12.22
C HIS A 118 -12.33 7.62 -12.32
N PHE A 119 -11.87 8.33 -13.35
CA PHE A 119 -12.38 9.65 -13.68
C PHE A 119 -13.70 9.46 -14.45
N ALA A 120 -14.81 9.39 -13.71
CA ALA A 120 -16.15 9.54 -14.28
C ALA A 120 -16.59 11.00 -14.24
#